data_AF-A0A956HNP5-F1
#
_entry.id   AF-A0A956HNP5-F1
#
_cell.length_a   1.000
_cell.length_b   1.000
_cell.length_c   1.000
_cell.angle_alpha   90.00
_cell.angle_beta   90.00
_cell.angle_gamma   90.00
#
_symmetry.space_group_name_H-M   'P 1'
#
loop_
_entity.id
_entity.type
_entity.pdbx_description
1 polymer ?
#
loop_
_entity_poly.entity_id
_entity_poly.type
_entity_poly.pdbx_seq_one_letter_code
_entity_poly.pdbx_strand_id
1 'polypeptide(L)'
;MSETLRSSGKVSLAVAGSRVLGLVRMSLLSRLLGAGALADVFSVAFRIPNLLRDLLAEGALSSAFVPTFTATAINQDDAAAHRLANLALGGLLVITGSLTALGILYAEFVVRAITDGWDVDKVARTVTLTRIMMPLLSLMSLGAVWMGMLNARRRFLVPALAPALFNVVSIAVGAALIILGVAPERALLAWSVGTLAAGVVQALSQIPALWRQGYRPWPRLRGLLSDPGVRRIARLMLPAIVGVAAIQVNVFVNTRFAASLGDGPVAQLEYAFRIFFLPIGMFGVALGTVTTTTVSEEAARDDRVGLVARATESVQAVWLLTAASAVGLCLLAEPIVALLYEGGRFTPEHTRAVATILQVYCAGLIPYSMVKVV
;
A
#
# COMPACT_ATOMS: atom_id res chain seq x y z
N MET A 1 -23.75 -20.89 12.05
CA MET A 1 -22.98 -19.65 11.82
C MET A 1 -22.00 -19.93 10.68
N SER A 2 -22.27 -19.43 9.48
CA SER A 2 -21.65 -19.92 8.23
C SER A 2 -20.11 -19.84 8.27
N GLU A 3 -19.44 -20.80 7.66
CA GLU A 3 -17.97 -20.85 7.51
C GLU A 3 -17.42 -19.53 6.95
N THR A 4 -18.23 -18.86 6.12
CA THR A 4 -18.03 -17.50 5.59
C THR A 4 -17.86 -16.46 6.71
N LEU A 5 -18.76 -16.38 7.70
CA LEU A 5 -18.67 -15.42 8.82
C LEU A 5 -17.42 -15.65 9.68
N ARG A 6 -17.06 -16.92 9.95
CA ARG A 6 -15.86 -17.27 10.71
C ARG A 6 -14.58 -16.95 9.94
N SER A 7 -14.59 -17.10 8.61
CA SER A 7 -13.47 -16.74 7.74
C SER A 7 -13.30 -15.21 7.62
N SER A 8 -14.40 -14.46 7.48
CA SER A 8 -14.42 -13.00 7.42
C SER A 8 -13.89 -12.38 8.72
N GLY A 9 -14.32 -12.88 9.88
CA GLY A 9 -13.83 -12.39 11.18
C GLY A 9 -12.31 -12.55 11.35
N LYS A 10 -11.74 -13.69 10.92
CA LYS A 10 -10.29 -13.93 10.97
C LYS A 10 -9.52 -13.01 10.01
N VAL A 11 -10.06 -12.76 8.81
CA VAL A 11 -9.46 -11.86 7.83
C VAL A 11 -9.49 -10.42 8.34
N SER A 12 -10.62 -9.96 8.87
CA SER A 12 -10.75 -8.62 9.45
C SER A 12 -9.79 -8.42 10.62
N LEU A 13 -9.63 -9.42 11.50
CA LEU A 13 -8.67 -9.36 12.59
C LEU A 13 -7.22 -9.32 12.08
N ALA A 14 -6.89 -10.10 11.05
CA ALA A 14 -5.57 -10.07 10.43
C ALA A 14 -5.25 -8.70 9.79
N VAL A 15 -6.23 -8.09 9.11
CA VAL A 15 -6.08 -6.75 8.52
C VAL A 15 -5.93 -5.70 9.62
N ALA A 16 -6.76 -5.74 10.67
CA ALA A 16 -6.68 -4.83 11.81
C ALA A 16 -5.31 -4.95 12.51
N GLY A 17 -4.87 -6.18 12.80
CA GLY A 17 -3.54 -6.43 13.37
C GLY A 17 -2.42 -5.91 12.48
N SER A 18 -2.53 -6.08 11.16
CA SER A 18 -1.57 -5.53 10.19
C SER A 18 -1.52 -3.99 10.23
N ARG A 19 -2.66 -3.31 10.41
CA ARG A 19 -2.72 -1.85 10.54
C ARG A 19 -2.01 -1.38 11.82
N VAL A 20 -2.25 -2.05 12.95
CA VAL A 20 -1.57 -1.78 14.23
C VAL A 20 -0.07 -1.99 14.10
N LEU A 21 0.38 -3.12 13.54
CA LEU A 21 1.80 -3.36 13.27
C LEU A 21 2.39 -2.30 12.34
N GLY A 22 1.63 -1.84 11.35
CA GLY A 22 2.04 -0.74 10.49
C GLY A 22 2.26 0.57 11.26
N LEU A 23 1.42 0.88 12.26
CA LEU A 23 1.62 2.05 13.14
C LEU A 23 2.86 1.87 14.02
N VAL A 24 3.07 0.70 14.62
CA VAL A 24 4.26 0.40 15.42
C VAL A 24 5.53 0.53 14.56
N ARG A 25 5.52 0.01 13.34
CA ARG A 25 6.62 0.18 12.37
C ARG A 25 6.92 1.66 12.11
N MET A 26 5.89 2.47 11.90
CA MET A 26 6.06 3.92 11.68
C MET A 26 6.60 4.64 12.92
N SER A 27 6.16 4.24 14.12
CA SER A 27 6.69 4.75 15.40
C SER A 27 8.17 4.44 15.59
N LEU A 28 8.61 3.23 15.22
CA LEU A 28 10.03 2.89 15.26
C LEU A 28 10.84 3.68 14.22
N LEU A 29 10.30 3.83 13.00
CA LEU A 29 10.92 4.63 11.96
C LEU A 29 11.08 6.09 12.39
N SER A 30 10.04 6.69 12.99
CA SER A 30 10.07 8.07 13.47
C SER A 30 11.10 8.24 14.60
N ARG A 31 11.21 7.28 15.51
CA ARG A 31 12.23 7.30 16.58
C ARG A 31 13.65 7.16 16.05
N LEU A 32 13.84 6.39 14.98
CA LEU A 32 15.14 6.14 14.35
C LEU A 32 15.62 7.29 13.46
N LEU A 33 14.73 7.90 12.68
CA LEU A 33 15.08 8.89 11.65
C LEU A 33 14.58 10.31 11.94
N GLY A 34 13.63 10.48 12.86
CA GLY A 34 12.95 11.74 13.13
C GLY A 34 11.95 12.08 12.02
N ALA A 35 11.74 13.38 11.78
CA ALA A 35 10.95 13.91 10.67
C ALA A 35 11.67 15.07 9.97
N GLY A 36 12.98 14.92 9.78
CA GLY A 36 13.87 15.87 9.08
C GLY A 36 14.51 15.24 7.84
N ALA A 37 15.69 15.72 7.45
CA ALA A 37 16.36 15.33 6.20
C ALA A 37 16.50 13.81 5.98
N LEU A 38 16.87 13.03 6.99
CA LEU A 38 17.03 11.57 6.85
C LEU A 38 15.69 10.85 6.62
N ALA A 39 14.63 11.33 7.26
CA ALA A 39 13.30 10.78 7.08
C ALA A 39 12.78 11.09 5.66
N ASP A 40 13.03 12.31 5.16
CA ASP A 40 12.72 12.69 3.78
C ASP A 40 13.44 11.81 2.76
N VAL A 41 14.74 11.57 2.95
CA VAL A 41 15.57 10.71 2.08
C VAL A 41 14.96 9.32 2.01
N PHE A 42 14.58 8.73 3.16
CA PHE A 42 13.89 7.44 3.19
C PHE A 42 12.53 7.49 2.48
N SER A 43 11.70 8.48 2.81
CA SER A 43 10.35 8.64 2.28
C SER A 43 10.36 8.74 0.75
N VAL A 44 11.22 9.58 0.16
CA VAL A 44 11.33 9.69 -1.30
C VAL A 44 11.87 8.39 -1.90
N ALA A 45 12.93 7.81 -1.33
CA ALA A 45 13.53 6.59 -1.84
C ALA A 45 12.56 5.41 -1.86
N PHE A 46 11.73 5.26 -0.81
CA PHE A 46 10.71 4.23 -0.71
C PHE A 46 9.49 4.53 -1.58
N ARG A 47 9.12 5.81 -1.73
CA ARG A 47 7.95 6.23 -2.50
C ARG A 47 8.06 5.81 -3.96
N ILE A 48 9.21 6.00 -4.60
CA ILE A 48 9.40 5.70 -6.04
C ILE A 48 8.96 4.27 -6.41
N PRO A 49 9.53 3.18 -5.83
CA PRO A 49 9.08 1.83 -6.12
C PRO A 49 7.64 1.57 -5.64
N ASN A 50 7.20 2.23 -4.57
CA ASN A 50 5.85 2.04 -4.04
C ASN A 50 4.76 2.62 -4.97
N LEU A 51 4.97 3.79 -5.59
CA LEU A 51 4.05 4.35 -6.58
C LEU A 51 3.89 3.41 -7.78
N LEU A 52 4.99 2.86 -8.28
CA LEU A 52 4.99 1.90 -9.39
C LEU A 52 4.27 0.60 -9.01
N ARG A 53 4.47 0.12 -7.78
CA ARG A 53 3.77 -1.05 -7.23
C ARG A 53 2.27 -0.81 -7.17
N ASP A 54 1.84 0.33 -6.65
CA ASP A 54 0.43 0.67 -6.49
C ASP A 54 -0.25 0.79 -7.86
N LEU A 55 0.46 1.34 -8.85
CA LEU A 55 0.00 1.46 -10.24
C LEU A 55 -0.12 0.11 -10.95
N LEU A 56 0.91 -0.73 -10.88
CA LEU A 56 1.03 -1.94 -11.71
C LEU A 56 0.50 -3.21 -11.03
N ALA A 57 0.71 -3.37 -9.72
CA ALA A 57 0.48 -4.64 -9.02
C ALA A 57 -0.80 -4.62 -8.17
N GLU A 58 -0.90 -3.72 -7.19
CA GLU A 58 -2.03 -3.71 -6.25
C GLU A 58 -3.34 -3.26 -6.91
N GLY A 59 -3.31 -2.23 -7.78
CA GLY A 59 -4.50 -1.73 -8.46
C GLY A 59 -4.89 -2.49 -9.73
N ALA A 60 -4.08 -2.34 -10.78
CA ALA A 60 -4.46 -2.79 -12.12
C ALA A 60 -4.40 -4.31 -12.31
N LEU A 61 -3.33 -4.95 -11.82
CA LEU A 61 -3.15 -6.38 -12.02
C LEU A 61 -4.18 -7.20 -11.24
N SER A 62 -4.40 -6.89 -9.97
CA SER A 62 -5.32 -7.68 -9.13
C SER A 62 -6.75 -7.67 -9.67
N SER A 63 -7.23 -6.51 -10.13
CA SER A 63 -8.58 -6.36 -10.73
C SER A 63 -8.74 -7.10 -12.06
N ALA A 64 -7.68 -7.24 -12.85
CA ALA A 64 -7.70 -7.96 -14.13
C ALA A 64 -7.41 -9.46 -14.00
N PHE A 65 -6.46 -9.82 -13.13
CA PHE A 65 -5.94 -11.17 -12.98
C PHE A 65 -6.92 -12.10 -12.27
N VAL A 66 -7.46 -11.69 -11.12
CA VAL A 66 -8.37 -12.54 -10.32
C VAL A 66 -9.58 -13.04 -11.13
N PRO A 67 -10.35 -12.20 -11.84
CA PRO A 67 -11.48 -12.69 -12.63
C PRO A 67 -11.04 -13.55 -13.81
N THR A 68 -9.92 -13.23 -14.46
CA THR A 68 -9.41 -14.03 -15.60
C THR A 68 -8.92 -15.40 -15.13
N PHE A 69 -8.20 -15.46 -14.01
CA PHE A 69 -7.74 -16.70 -13.40
C PHE A 69 -8.91 -17.56 -12.92
N THR A 70 -9.89 -16.96 -12.23
CA THR A 70 -11.10 -17.65 -11.76
C THR A 70 -11.89 -18.24 -12.94
N ALA A 71 -12.12 -17.46 -13.99
CA ALA A 71 -12.79 -17.96 -15.19
C ALA A 71 -12.02 -19.09 -15.88
N THR A 72 -10.68 -19.02 -15.91
CA THR A 72 -9.84 -20.09 -16.47
C THR A 72 -9.96 -21.36 -15.64
N ALA A 73 -9.92 -21.24 -14.32
CA ALA A 73 -10.03 -22.38 -13.41
C ALA A 73 -11.42 -23.06 -13.46
N ILE A 74 -12.50 -22.30 -13.72
CA ILE A 74 -13.86 -22.83 -13.83
C ILE A 74 -14.13 -23.45 -15.21
N ASN A 75 -13.74 -22.77 -16.29
CA ASN A 75 -14.11 -23.17 -17.65
C ASN A 75 -13.11 -24.12 -18.31
N GLN A 76 -11.93 -24.30 -17.74
CA GLN A 76 -10.90 -25.21 -18.23
C GLN A 76 -10.49 -26.15 -17.09
N ASP A 77 -9.20 -26.26 -16.80
CA ASP A 77 -8.66 -27.07 -15.72
C ASP A 77 -7.65 -26.27 -14.86
N ASP A 78 -7.29 -26.87 -13.73
CA ASP A 78 -6.29 -26.30 -12.82
C ASP A 78 -4.92 -26.14 -13.49
N ALA A 79 -4.57 -27.01 -14.44
CA ALA A 79 -3.31 -26.94 -15.18
C ALA A 79 -3.25 -25.70 -16.07
N ALA A 80 -4.34 -25.36 -16.76
CA ALA A 80 -4.46 -24.15 -17.56
C ALA A 80 -4.45 -22.89 -16.69
N ALA A 81 -5.13 -22.90 -15.54
CA ALA A 81 -5.07 -21.80 -14.58
C ALA A 81 -3.64 -21.59 -14.05
N HIS A 82 -2.93 -22.68 -13.69
CA HIS A 82 -1.53 -22.63 -13.27
C HIS A 82 -0.60 -22.14 -14.38
N ARG A 83 -0.84 -22.56 -15.63
CA ARG A 83 -0.10 -22.04 -16.80
C ARG A 83 -0.31 -20.55 -16.97
N LEU A 84 -1.56 -20.07 -16.88
CA LEU A 84 -1.89 -18.65 -16.96
C LEU A 84 -1.20 -17.87 -15.84
N ALA A 85 -1.21 -18.37 -14.60
CA ALA A 85 -0.50 -17.74 -13.49
C ALA A 85 1.01 -17.65 -13.73
N ASN A 86 1.63 -18.71 -14.23
CA ASN A 86 3.06 -18.73 -14.57
C ASN A 86 3.40 -17.76 -15.73
N LEU A 87 2.52 -17.61 -16.71
CA LEU A 87 2.66 -16.62 -17.78
C LEU A 87 2.50 -15.21 -17.23
N ALA A 88 1.49 -14.96 -16.38
CA ALA A 88 1.29 -13.66 -15.72
C ALA A 88 2.51 -13.29 -14.86
N LEU A 89 3.04 -14.23 -14.06
CA LEU A 89 4.28 -14.04 -13.30
C LEU A 89 5.47 -13.70 -14.22
N GLY A 90 5.64 -14.44 -15.32
CA GLY A 90 6.73 -14.19 -16.26
C GLY A 90 6.63 -12.82 -16.93
N GLY A 91 5.47 -12.47 -17.48
CA GLY A 91 5.23 -11.17 -18.11
C GLY A 91 5.37 -10.01 -17.14
N LEU A 92 4.82 -10.15 -15.93
CA LEU A 92 4.93 -9.14 -14.90
C LEU A 92 6.39 -8.97 -14.42
N LEU A 93 7.14 -10.07 -14.27
CA LEU A 93 8.55 -10.01 -13.90
C LEU A 93 9.40 -9.36 -14.99
N VAL A 94 9.08 -9.56 -16.27
CA VAL A 94 9.74 -8.84 -17.37
C VAL A 94 9.43 -7.34 -17.29
N ILE A 95 8.17 -6.95 -17.13
CA ILE A 95 7.78 -5.54 -17.05
C ILE A 95 8.39 -4.87 -15.81
N THR A 96 8.16 -5.45 -14.64
CA THR A 96 8.60 -4.89 -13.35
C THR A 96 10.09 -5.01 -13.16
N GLY A 97 10.72 -6.08 -13.63
CA GLY A 97 12.17 -6.23 -13.66
C GLY A 97 12.85 -5.22 -14.59
N SER A 98 12.26 -4.96 -15.77
CA SER A 98 12.75 -3.91 -16.67
C SER A 98 12.60 -2.53 -16.02
N LEU A 99 11.46 -2.24 -15.40
CA LEU A 99 11.26 -0.98 -14.67
C LEU A 99 12.17 -0.85 -13.45
N THR A 100 12.43 -1.95 -12.72
CA THR A 100 13.41 -1.99 -11.65
C THR A 100 14.81 -1.67 -12.19
N ALA A 101 15.24 -2.30 -13.28
CA ALA A 101 16.54 -2.05 -13.89
C ALA A 101 16.68 -0.61 -14.40
N LEU A 102 15.66 -0.11 -15.12
CA LEU A 102 15.61 1.28 -15.59
C LEU A 102 15.59 2.26 -14.41
N GLY A 103 14.83 1.99 -13.36
CA GLY A 103 14.78 2.84 -12.17
C GLY A 103 16.07 2.83 -11.36
N ILE A 104 16.88 1.76 -11.42
CA ILE A 104 18.23 1.73 -10.83
C ILE A 104 19.21 2.56 -11.69
N LEU A 105 19.18 2.36 -13.01
CA LEU A 105 20.05 3.04 -13.96
C LEU A 105 19.80 4.55 -13.97
N TYR A 106 18.53 4.95 -14.06
CA TYR A 106 18.07 6.33 -14.12
C TYR A 106 17.62 6.87 -12.75
N ALA A 107 18.05 6.24 -11.65
CA ALA A 107 17.67 6.63 -10.28
C ALA A 107 17.95 8.12 -10.02
N GLU A 108 19.09 8.64 -10.48
CA GLU A 108 19.43 10.06 -10.31
C GLU A 108 18.45 10.99 -11.01
N PHE A 109 18.07 10.69 -12.25
CA PHE A 109 17.10 11.48 -12.99
C PHE A 109 15.73 11.48 -12.30
N VAL A 110 15.26 10.29 -11.88
CA VAL A 110 13.96 10.14 -11.21
C VAL A 110 13.94 10.87 -9.86
N VAL A 111 15.00 10.73 -9.05
CA VAL A 111 15.10 11.41 -7.76
C VAL A 111 15.13 12.92 -7.96
N ARG A 112 15.99 13.45 -8.84
CA ARG A 112 16.06 14.90 -9.12
C ARG A 112 14.75 15.47 -9.65
N ALA A 113 13.95 14.68 -10.36
CA ALA A 113 12.63 15.10 -10.81
C ALA A 113 11.61 15.27 -9.65
N ILE A 114 11.87 14.66 -8.48
CA ILE A 114 11.03 14.74 -7.29
C ILE A 114 11.62 15.74 -6.28
N THR A 115 12.94 15.73 -6.10
CA THR A 115 13.63 16.42 -5.00
C THR A 115 14.12 17.81 -5.40
N ASP A 116 13.23 18.59 -6.01
CA ASP A 116 13.56 19.95 -6.41
C ASP A 116 13.91 20.79 -5.17
N GLY A 117 15.01 21.54 -5.22
CA GLY A 117 15.52 22.32 -4.09
C GLY A 117 16.37 21.58 -3.04
N TRP A 118 16.63 20.28 -3.20
CA TRP A 118 17.53 19.54 -2.29
C TRP A 118 19.01 19.71 -2.66
N ASP A 119 19.88 19.67 -1.65
CA ASP A 119 21.33 19.67 -1.83
C ASP A 119 21.84 18.38 -2.47
N VAL A 120 23.06 18.45 -3.02
CA VAL A 120 23.67 17.35 -3.79
C VAL A 120 23.86 16.08 -2.94
N ASP A 121 24.18 16.21 -1.65
CA ASP A 121 24.44 15.07 -0.78
C ASP A 121 23.13 14.36 -0.40
N LYS A 122 22.09 15.12 -0.05
CA LYS A 122 20.74 14.57 0.21
C LYS A 122 20.19 13.85 -1.02
N VAL A 123 20.38 14.42 -2.21
CA VAL A 123 20.02 13.76 -3.48
C VAL A 123 20.82 12.47 -3.68
N ALA A 124 22.15 12.49 -3.53
CA ALA A 124 23.00 11.32 -3.74
C ALA A 124 22.66 10.15 -2.79
N ARG A 125 22.34 10.45 -1.53
CA ARG A 125 21.86 9.45 -0.57
C ARG A 125 20.52 8.86 -0.97
N THR A 126 19.59 9.71 -1.39
CA THR A 126 18.27 9.27 -1.87
C THR A 126 18.41 8.36 -3.09
N VAL A 127 19.26 8.72 -4.07
CA VAL A 127 19.57 7.89 -5.23
C VAL A 127 20.09 6.51 -4.82
N THR A 128 21.01 6.47 -3.86
CA THR A 128 21.57 5.21 -3.34
C THR A 128 20.50 4.33 -2.73
N LEU A 129 19.63 4.89 -1.89
CA LEU A 129 18.53 4.12 -1.27
C LEU A 129 17.47 3.72 -2.29
N THR A 130 17.14 4.58 -3.26
CA THR A 130 16.24 4.24 -4.36
C THR A 130 16.76 3.01 -5.09
N ARG A 131 18.05 2.97 -5.45
CA ARG A 131 18.66 1.79 -6.12
C ARG A 131 18.52 0.53 -5.28
N ILE A 132 18.72 0.61 -3.97
CA ILE A 132 18.57 -0.52 -3.04
C ILE A 132 17.10 -0.98 -2.94
N MET A 133 16.15 -0.05 -2.95
CA MET A 133 14.74 -0.33 -2.72
C MET A 133 13.95 -0.64 -4.00
N MET A 134 14.44 -0.25 -5.18
CA MET A 134 13.78 -0.53 -6.47
C MET A 134 13.42 -2.00 -6.72
N PRO A 135 14.19 -3.00 -6.27
CA PRO A 135 13.79 -4.41 -6.37
C PRO A 135 12.50 -4.77 -5.62
N LEU A 136 12.05 -3.95 -4.65
CA LEU A 136 10.74 -4.12 -4.00
C LEU A 136 9.60 -4.13 -5.00
N LEU A 137 9.68 -3.36 -6.09
CA LEU A 137 8.66 -3.34 -7.13
C LEU A 137 8.42 -4.75 -7.68
N SER A 138 9.48 -5.43 -8.10
CA SER A 138 9.41 -6.79 -8.64
C SER A 138 8.92 -7.79 -7.60
N LEU A 139 9.46 -7.74 -6.37
CA LEU A 139 9.08 -8.65 -5.28
C LEU A 139 7.60 -8.53 -4.90
N MET A 140 7.11 -7.30 -4.74
CA MET A 140 5.71 -7.03 -4.39
C MET A 140 4.77 -7.39 -5.54
N SER A 141 5.21 -7.21 -6.78
CA SER A 141 4.43 -7.60 -7.97
C SER A 141 4.22 -9.11 -8.04
N LEU A 142 5.26 -9.91 -7.75
CA LEU A 142 5.12 -11.36 -7.61
C LEU A 142 4.15 -11.72 -6.48
N GLY A 143 4.30 -11.06 -5.33
CA GLY A 143 3.40 -11.20 -4.20
C GLY A 143 1.94 -10.91 -4.55
N ALA A 144 1.66 -9.92 -5.40
CA ALA A 144 0.31 -9.56 -5.84
C ALA A 144 -0.34 -10.66 -6.68
N VAL A 145 0.40 -11.30 -7.60
CA VAL A 145 -0.13 -12.45 -8.37
C VAL A 145 -0.48 -13.60 -7.43
N TRP A 146 0.41 -13.93 -6.48
CA TRP A 146 0.19 -15.00 -5.50
C TRP A 146 -1.01 -14.71 -4.60
N MET A 147 -1.15 -13.46 -4.13
CA MET A 147 -2.33 -13.02 -3.40
C MET A 147 -3.59 -13.20 -4.25
N GLY A 148 -3.55 -12.79 -5.52
CA GLY A 148 -4.66 -12.94 -6.46
C GLY A 148 -5.09 -14.40 -6.66
N MET A 149 -4.13 -15.32 -6.80
CA MET A 149 -4.41 -16.76 -6.91
C MET A 149 -5.08 -17.31 -5.64
N LEU A 150 -4.53 -16.98 -4.47
CA LEU A 150 -5.07 -17.43 -3.19
C LEU A 150 -6.47 -16.87 -2.94
N ASN A 151 -6.72 -15.60 -3.30
CA ASN A 151 -8.03 -14.96 -3.22
C ASN A 151 -9.04 -15.61 -4.17
N ALA A 152 -8.66 -15.92 -5.41
CA ALA A 152 -9.51 -16.64 -6.36
C ALA A 152 -9.94 -18.02 -5.84
N ARG A 153 -9.09 -18.68 -5.03
CA ARG A 153 -9.36 -19.95 -4.37
C ARG A 153 -9.98 -19.81 -2.97
N ARG A 154 -10.49 -18.63 -2.62
CA ARG A 154 -11.11 -18.30 -1.32
C ARG A 154 -10.21 -18.54 -0.09
N ARG A 155 -8.89 -18.46 -0.25
CA ARG A 155 -7.89 -18.56 0.83
C ARG A 155 -7.42 -17.18 1.25
N PHE A 156 -8.32 -16.41 1.85
CA PHE A 156 -8.12 -14.99 2.16
C PHE A 156 -7.13 -14.69 3.30
N LEU A 157 -6.94 -15.62 4.25
CA LEU A 157 -6.13 -15.37 5.45
C LEU A 157 -4.63 -15.19 5.13
N VAL A 158 -4.08 -16.01 4.23
CA VAL A 158 -2.65 -15.94 3.89
C VAL A 158 -2.29 -14.62 3.19
N PRO A 159 -3.05 -14.16 2.16
CA PRO A 159 -2.91 -12.82 1.60
C PRO A 159 -3.06 -11.71 2.65
N ALA A 160 -4.03 -11.82 3.56
CA ALA A 160 -4.26 -10.81 4.60
C ALA A 160 -3.11 -10.70 5.62
N LEU A 161 -2.40 -11.81 5.90
CA LEU A 161 -1.25 -11.84 6.80
C LEU A 161 0.06 -11.39 6.14
N ALA A 162 0.17 -11.42 4.81
CA ALA A 162 1.43 -11.08 4.14
C ALA A 162 1.93 -9.65 4.46
N PRO A 163 1.08 -8.59 4.42
CA PRO A 163 1.51 -7.25 4.85
C PRO A 163 1.84 -7.17 6.35
N ALA A 164 1.24 -8.02 7.19
CA ALA A 164 1.57 -8.07 8.61
C ALA A 164 3.01 -8.58 8.82
N LEU A 165 3.43 -9.60 8.06
CA LEU A 165 4.80 -10.11 8.09
C LEU A 165 5.83 -9.08 7.64
N PHE A 166 5.51 -8.26 6.64
CA PHE A 166 6.35 -7.12 6.27
C PHE A 166 6.58 -6.17 7.45
N ASN A 167 5.51 -5.84 8.17
CA ASN A 167 5.60 -4.97 9.33
C ASN A 167 6.39 -5.63 10.46
N VAL A 168 6.19 -6.92 10.73
CA VAL A 168 6.94 -7.67 11.76
C VAL A 168 8.44 -7.66 11.48
N VAL A 169 8.87 -7.94 10.24
CA VAL A 169 10.28 -7.92 9.88
C VAL A 169 10.84 -6.50 10.00
N SER A 170 10.11 -5.49 9.53
CA SER A 170 10.53 -4.08 9.66
C SER A 170 10.64 -3.65 11.12
N ILE A 171 9.71 -4.08 11.98
CA ILE A 171 9.74 -3.85 13.43
C ILE A 171 10.95 -4.53 14.07
N ALA A 172 11.24 -5.78 13.70
CA ALA A 172 12.38 -6.52 14.23
C ALA A 172 13.71 -5.83 13.88
N VAL A 173 13.86 -5.39 12.62
CA VAL A 173 15.01 -4.58 12.19
C VAL A 173 15.07 -3.27 12.97
N GLY A 174 13.95 -2.55 13.05
CA GLY A 174 13.85 -1.30 13.81
C GLY A 174 14.27 -1.42 15.26
N ALA A 175 13.69 -2.39 15.97
CA ALA A 175 13.99 -2.67 17.35
C ALA A 175 15.47 -3.02 17.54
N ALA A 176 16.04 -3.86 16.66
CA ALA A 176 17.46 -4.20 16.70
C ALA A 176 18.35 -2.96 16.52
N LEU A 177 18.03 -2.07 15.57
CA LEU A 177 18.79 -0.84 15.33
C LEU A 177 18.76 0.11 16.53
N ILE A 178 17.60 0.22 17.20
CA ILE A 178 17.45 1.04 18.42
C ILE A 178 18.26 0.43 19.57
N ILE A 179 18.13 -0.88 19.81
CA ILE A 179 18.82 -1.58 20.90
C ILE A 179 20.33 -1.51 20.74
N LEU A 180 20.83 -1.66 19.50
CA LEU A 180 22.25 -1.58 19.18
C LEU A 180 22.80 -0.15 19.14
N GLY A 181 21.96 0.88 19.31
CA GLY A 181 22.38 2.28 19.29
C GLY A 181 23.03 2.70 17.97
N VAL A 182 22.56 2.17 16.84
CA VAL A 182 23.20 2.39 15.54
C VAL A 182 23.09 3.87 15.13
N ALA A 183 24.21 4.44 14.67
CA ALA A 183 24.25 5.81 14.19
C ALA A 183 23.22 6.06 13.06
N PRO A 184 22.61 7.26 12.97
CA PRO A 184 21.44 7.51 12.11
C PRO A 184 21.64 7.17 10.64
N GLU A 185 22.81 7.50 10.08
CA GLU A 185 23.14 7.22 8.67
C GLU A 185 23.19 5.71 8.38
N ARG A 186 23.78 4.95 9.32
CA ARG A 186 23.84 3.48 9.22
C ARG A 186 22.46 2.87 9.47
N ALA A 187 21.68 3.45 10.38
CA ALA A 187 20.32 3.02 10.66
C ALA A 187 19.40 3.23 9.45
N LEU A 188 19.55 4.34 8.72
CA LEU A 188 18.85 4.63 7.48
C LEU A 188 19.11 3.55 6.42
N LEU A 189 20.38 3.27 6.14
CA LEU A 189 20.77 2.22 5.19
C LEU A 189 20.26 0.83 5.62
N ALA A 190 20.48 0.47 6.90
CA ALA A 190 20.06 -0.82 7.44
C ALA A 190 18.54 -0.98 7.44
N TRP A 191 17.79 0.09 7.72
CA TRP A 191 16.33 0.10 7.62
C TRP A 191 15.86 -0.06 6.17
N SER A 192 16.50 0.59 5.20
CA SER A 192 16.18 0.41 3.77
C SER A 192 16.43 -1.02 3.29
N VAL A 193 17.55 -1.63 3.68
CA VAL A 193 17.84 -3.04 3.40
C VAL A 193 16.86 -3.96 4.14
N GLY A 194 16.53 -3.64 5.39
CA GLY A 194 15.52 -4.35 6.18
C GLY A 194 14.12 -4.29 5.55
N THR A 195 13.77 -3.16 4.93
CA THR A 195 12.53 -2.98 4.18
C THR A 195 12.50 -3.89 2.95
N LEU A 196 13.63 -4.02 2.23
CA LEU A 196 13.77 -4.98 1.14
C LEU A 196 13.60 -6.42 1.64
N ALA A 197 14.25 -6.78 2.74
CA ALA A 197 14.13 -8.10 3.37
C ALA A 197 12.69 -8.39 3.82
N ALA A 198 12.00 -7.40 4.40
CA ALA A 198 10.58 -7.49 4.74
C ALA A 198 9.72 -7.77 3.51
N GLY A 199 10.05 -7.16 2.36
CA GLY A 199 9.38 -7.42 1.10
C GLY A 199 9.59 -8.83 0.55
N VAL A 200 10.82 -9.36 0.68
CA VAL A 200 11.12 -10.76 0.37
C VAL A 200 10.27 -11.68 1.24
N VAL A 201 10.24 -11.47 2.56
CA VAL A 201 9.45 -12.29 3.49
C VAL A 201 7.96 -12.23 3.16
N GLN A 202 7.41 -11.03 2.92
CA GLN A 202 6.00 -10.85 2.52
C GLN A 202 5.64 -11.61 1.25
N ALA A 203 6.52 -11.59 0.24
CA ALA A 203 6.28 -12.31 -1.00
C ALA A 203 6.35 -13.83 -0.75
N LEU A 204 7.46 -14.30 -0.18
CA LEU A 204 7.75 -15.74 -0.05
C LEU A 204 6.84 -16.45 0.96
N SER A 205 6.29 -15.75 1.95
CA SER A 205 5.39 -16.35 2.96
C SER A 205 4.13 -16.98 2.37
N GLN A 206 3.76 -16.60 1.14
CA GLN A 206 2.59 -17.11 0.44
C GLN A 206 2.86 -18.43 -0.30
N ILE A 207 4.13 -18.74 -0.59
CA ILE A 207 4.54 -19.92 -1.36
C ILE A 207 4.11 -21.24 -0.71
N PRO A 208 4.24 -21.47 0.62
CA PRO A 208 3.79 -22.70 1.24
C PRO A 208 2.29 -22.97 1.05
N ALA A 209 1.48 -21.90 1.06
CA ALA A 209 0.04 -22.02 0.84
C ALA A 209 -0.30 -22.39 -0.61
N LEU A 210 0.51 -21.91 -1.57
CA LEU A 210 0.40 -22.26 -2.98
C LEU A 210 0.82 -23.72 -3.23
N TRP A 211 1.90 -24.18 -2.62
CA TRP A 211 2.36 -25.57 -2.75
C TRP A 211 1.32 -26.57 -2.23
N ARG A 212 0.63 -26.24 -1.14
CA ARG A 212 -0.49 -27.05 -0.63
C ARG A 212 -1.68 -27.13 -1.58
N GLN A 213 -1.77 -26.22 -2.56
CA GLN A 213 -2.79 -26.23 -3.62
C GLN A 213 -2.29 -26.91 -4.90
N GLY A 214 -1.12 -27.55 -4.88
CA GLY A 214 -0.52 -28.19 -6.05
C GLY A 214 0.08 -27.21 -7.06
N TYR A 215 0.10 -25.90 -6.77
CA TYR A 215 0.76 -24.92 -7.62
C TYR A 215 2.22 -24.73 -7.21
N ARG A 216 3.13 -24.87 -8.17
CA ARG A 216 4.55 -24.53 -8.00
C ARG A 216 4.86 -23.30 -8.87
N PRO A 217 5.15 -22.14 -8.26
CA PRO A 217 5.46 -20.93 -9.02
C PRO A 217 6.68 -21.15 -9.93
N TRP A 218 6.50 -20.95 -11.23
CA TRP A 218 7.58 -21.01 -12.21
C TRP A 218 7.34 -19.97 -13.31
N PRO A 219 8.04 -18.82 -13.30
CA PRO A 219 7.87 -17.79 -14.31
C PRO A 219 8.06 -18.36 -15.72
N ARG A 220 7.07 -18.14 -16.59
CA ARG A 220 7.07 -18.67 -17.96
C ARG A 220 6.92 -17.53 -18.95
N LEU A 221 7.81 -17.49 -19.95
CA LEU A 221 7.76 -16.51 -21.06
C LEU A 221 7.28 -17.14 -22.37
N ARG A 222 7.52 -18.44 -22.56
CA ARG A 222 7.12 -19.14 -23.78
C ARG A 222 5.60 -19.21 -23.88
N GLY A 223 5.04 -18.54 -24.90
CA GLY A 223 3.60 -18.45 -25.17
C GLY A 223 2.92 -17.22 -24.56
N LEU A 224 3.66 -16.30 -23.93
CA LEU A 224 3.11 -15.13 -23.23
C LEU A 224 2.20 -14.27 -24.12
N LEU A 225 2.65 -13.94 -25.33
CA LEU A 225 1.90 -13.06 -26.26
C LEU A 225 0.76 -13.78 -27.00
N SER A 226 0.81 -15.11 -27.01
CA SER A 226 -0.14 -15.97 -27.73
C SER A 226 -1.29 -16.44 -26.83
N ASP A 227 -1.12 -16.44 -25.50
CA ASP A 227 -2.14 -16.92 -24.58
C ASP A 227 -3.31 -15.91 -24.47
N PRO A 228 -4.56 -16.36 -24.70
CA PRO A 228 -5.72 -15.48 -24.69
C PRO A 228 -6.02 -14.90 -23.30
N GLY A 229 -5.68 -15.62 -22.22
CA GLY A 229 -5.84 -15.15 -20.85
C GLY A 229 -4.91 -13.98 -20.54
N VAL A 230 -3.66 -14.05 -20.99
CA VAL A 230 -2.68 -12.95 -20.84
C VAL A 230 -3.15 -11.71 -21.60
N ARG A 231 -3.63 -11.88 -22.84
CA ARG A 231 -4.17 -10.77 -23.64
C ARG A 231 -5.39 -10.13 -22.98
N ARG A 232 -6.25 -10.94 -22.35
CA ARG A 232 -7.40 -10.45 -21.57
C ARG A 232 -6.93 -9.65 -20.36
N ILE A 233 -5.95 -10.15 -19.60
CA ILE A 233 -5.36 -9.43 -18.46
C ILE A 233 -4.81 -8.08 -18.93
N ALA A 234 -3.98 -8.05 -19.98
CA ALA A 234 -3.40 -6.81 -20.49
C ALA A 234 -4.47 -5.78 -20.93
N ARG A 235 -5.53 -6.23 -21.59
CA ARG A 235 -6.64 -5.37 -22.03
C ARG A 235 -7.40 -4.75 -20.86
N LEU A 236 -7.58 -5.50 -19.76
CA LEU A 236 -8.23 -5.01 -18.54
C LEU A 236 -7.31 -4.13 -17.69
N MET A 237 -6.01 -4.42 -17.69
CA MET A 237 -5.03 -3.64 -16.94
C MET A 237 -4.87 -2.22 -17.47
N LEU A 238 -4.86 -2.02 -18.79
CA LEU A 238 -4.62 -0.70 -19.38
C LEU A 238 -5.58 0.40 -18.87
N PRO A 239 -6.92 0.25 -18.92
CA PRO A 239 -7.83 1.25 -18.39
C PRO A 239 -7.73 1.36 -16.85
N ALA A 240 -7.44 0.26 -16.14
CA ALA A 240 -7.26 0.29 -14.69
C ALA A 240 -6.01 1.10 -14.28
N ILE A 241 -4.90 0.97 -15.03
CA ILE A 241 -3.68 1.77 -14.84
C ILE A 241 -4.01 3.25 -15.00
N VAL A 242 -4.74 3.63 -16.06
CA VAL A 242 -5.15 5.03 -16.29
C VAL A 242 -6.00 5.56 -15.13
N GLY A 243 -6.94 4.75 -14.63
CA GLY A 243 -7.77 5.12 -13.48
C GLY A 243 -6.98 5.35 -12.19
N VAL A 244 -5.94 4.56 -11.94
CA VAL A 244 -5.09 4.70 -10.73
C VAL A 244 -3.99 5.75 -10.91
N ALA A 245 -3.58 6.05 -12.14
CA ALA A 245 -2.50 6.97 -12.45
C ALA A 245 -2.74 8.38 -11.90
N ALA A 246 -3.98 8.87 -11.93
CA ALA A 246 -4.33 10.21 -11.41
C ALA A 246 -3.92 10.39 -9.93
N ILE A 247 -4.15 9.36 -9.11
CA ILE A 247 -3.75 9.37 -7.69
C ILE A 247 -2.23 9.41 -7.56
N GLN A 248 -1.52 8.61 -8.37
CA GLN A 248 -0.05 8.54 -8.30
C GLN A 248 0.61 9.84 -8.79
N VAL A 249 0.03 10.48 -9.81
CA VAL A 249 0.45 11.81 -10.26
C VAL A 249 0.24 12.84 -9.15
N ASN A 250 -0.89 12.83 -8.45
CA ASN A 250 -1.12 13.73 -7.32
C ASN A 250 -0.08 13.53 -6.20
N VAL A 251 0.21 12.28 -5.83
CA VAL A 251 1.23 11.97 -4.81
C VAL A 251 2.62 12.44 -5.26
N PHE A 252 2.97 12.27 -6.53
CA PHE A 252 4.22 12.76 -7.11
C PHE A 252 4.33 14.29 -7.00
N VAL A 253 3.30 15.02 -7.44
CA VAL A 253 3.26 16.48 -7.39
C VAL A 253 3.35 16.99 -5.95
N ASN A 254 2.60 16.40 -5.03
CA ASN A 254 2.65 16.75 -3.60
C ASN A 254 4.03 16.51 -3.00
N THR A 255 4.68 15.39 -3.37
CA THR A 255 6.04 15.09 -2.90
C THR A 255 7.03 16.12 -3.40
N ARG A 256 6.91 16.53 -4.67
CA ARG A 256 7.79 17.55 -5.25
C ARG A 256 7.60 18.91 -4.58
N PHE A 257 6.36 19.32 -4.34
CA PHE A 257 6.07 20.56 -3.63
C PHE A 257 6.64 20.54 -2.21
N ALA A 258 6.41 19.44 -1.47
CA ALA A 258 6.96 19.29 -0.14
C ALA A 258 8.49 19.28 -0.12
N ALA A 259 9.14 18.66 -1.11
CA ALA A 259 10.60 18.64 -1.21
C ALA A 259 11.19 20.05 -1.37
N SER A 260 10.49 20.97 -2.02
CA SER A 260 10.93 22.35 -2.20
C SER A 260 10.90 23.21 -0.93
N LEU A 261 10.26 22.72 0.14
CA LEU A 261 10.10 23.45 1.41
C LEU A 261 11.22 23.18 2.42
N GLY A 262 12.29 22.48 2.02
CA GLY A 262 13.46 22.21 2.86
C GLY A 262 13.46 20.80 3.46
N ASP A 263 13.91 20.69 4.71
CA ASP A 263 14.13 19.41 5.40
C ASP A 263 12.98 19.03 6.33
N GLY A 264 12.34 17.90 6.06
CA GLY A 264 11.27 17.32 6.87
C GLY A 264 9.87 17.30 6.24
N PRO A 265 9.43 18.29 5.43
CA PRO A 265 8.05 18.35 4.95
C PRO A 265 7.58 17.09 4.23
N VAL A 266 8.46 16.40 3.51
CA VAL A 266 8.11 15.18 2.76
C VAL A 266 7.72 14.04 3.71
N ALA A 267 8.51 13.82 4.76
CA ALA A 267 8.23 12.82 5.78
C ALA A 267 7.08 13.24 6.71
N GLN A 268 7.01 14.53 7.07
CA GLN A 268 5.95 15.06 7.94
C GLN A 268 4.55 14.89 7.32
N LEU A 269 4.41 15.17 6.01
CA LEU A 269 3.18 14.87 5.28
C LEU A 269 2.82 13.39 5.37
N GLU A 270 3.80 12.49 5.21
CA GLU A 270 3.55 11.05 5.26
C GLU A 270 3.12 10.57 6.65
N TYR A 271 3.73 11.09 7.72
CA TYR A 271 3.33 10.80 9.11
C TYR A 271 1.89 11.24 9.40
N ALA A 272 1.52 12.47 9.00
CA ALA A 272 0.17 12.99 9.16
C ALA A 272 -0.85 12.21 8.32
N PHE A 273 -0.51 11.92 7.07
CA PHE A 273 -1.37 11.19 6.14
C PHE A 273 -1.68 9.78 6.64
N ARG A 274 -0.72 9.15 7.34
CA ARG A 274 -0.95 7.82 7.94
C ARG A 274 -2.02 7.84 9.03
N ILE A 275 -2.03 8.88 9.88
CA ILE A 275 -3.06 9.06 10.92
C ILE A 275 -4.40 9.38 10.25
N PHE A 276 -4.39 10.26 9.25
CA PHE A 276 -5.57 10.63 8.45
C PHE A 276 -6.28 9.43 7.82
N PHE A 277 -5.55 8.38 7.42
CA PHE A 277 -6.14 7.17 6.84
C PHE A 277 -6.89 6.27 7.84
N LEU A 278 -6.67 6.41 9.15
CA LEU A 278 -7.26 5.52 10.14
C LEU A 278 -8.80 5.62 10.16
N PRO A 279 -9.42 6.81 10.29
CA PRO A 279 -10.88 6.92 10.24
C PRO A 279 -11.45 6.58 8.86
N ILE A 280 -10.74 6.91 7.78
CA ILE A 280 -11.17 6.58 6.41
C ILE A 280 -11.27 5.07 6.23
N GLY A 281 -10.26 4.32 6.70
CA GLY A 281 -10.26 2.87 6.64
C GLY A 281 -11.34 2.23 7.52
N MET A 282 -11.56 2.79 8.72
CA MET A 282 -12.49 2.24 9.70
C MET A 282 -13.96 2.54 9.39
N PHE A 283 -14.27 3.76 8.92
CA PHE A 283 -15.64 4.19 8.68
C PHE A 283 -15.95 4.27 7.19
N GLY A 284 -15.14 4.98 6.41
CA GLY A 284 -15.39 5.19 4.98
C GLY A 284 -15.39 3.88 4.18
N VAL A 285 -14.30 3.12 4.24
CA VAL A 285 -14.16 1.86 3.48
C VAL A 285 -15.10 0.77 4.03
N ALA A 286 -15.20 0.64 5.35
CA ALA A 286 -16.03 -0.39 5.96
C ALA A 286 -17.53 -0.17 5.66
N LEU A 287 -18.04 1.05 5.87
CA LEU A 287 -19.43 1.38 5.57
C LEU A 287 -19.67 1.35 4.07
N GLY A 288 -18.78 1.92 3.25
CA GLY A 288 -18.88 1.87 1.80
C GLY A 288 -19.02 0.45 1.25
N THR A 289 -18.26 -0.51 1.79
CA THR A 289 -18.38 -1.94 1.39
C THR A 289 -19.78 -2.49 1.68
N VAL A 290 -20.33 -2.20 2.86
CA VAL A 290 -21.68 -2.64 3.26
C VAL A 290 -22.73 -1.96 2.39
N THR A 291 -22.60 -0.65 2.19
CA THR A 291 -23.50 0.15 1.35
C THR A 291 -23.52 -0.34 -0.09
N THR A 292 -22.36 -0.61 -0.70
CA THR A 292 -22.31 -1.13 -2.08
C THR A 292 -23.07 -2.44 -2.20
N THR A 293 -22.97 -3.35 -1.21
CA THR A 293 -23.71 -4.61 -1.24
C THR A 293 -25.22 -4.39 -1.14
N THR A 294 -25.69 -3.57 -0.18
CA THR A 294 -27.13 -3.34 0.02
C THR A 294 -27.75 -2.54 -1.13
N VAL A 295 -27.05 -1.51 -1.61
CA VAL A 295 -27.47 -0.72 -2.78
C VAL A 295 -27.53 -1.58 -4.05
N SER A 296 -26.58 -2.50 -4.24
CA SER A 296 -26.61 -3.42 -5.39
C SER A 296 -27.80 -4.39 -5.33
N GLU A 297 -28.19 -4.84 -4.14
CA GLU A 297 -29.36 -5.68 -3.93
C GLU A 297 -30.67 -4.94 -4.25
N GLU A 298 -30.83 -3.70 -3.77
CA GLU A 298 -32.04 -2.91 -4.09
C GLU A 298 -32.08 -2.49 -5.55
N ALA A 299 -30.92 -2.17 -6.16
CA ALA A 299 -30.82 -1.92 -7.60
C ALA A 299 -31.24 -3.15 -8.43
N ALA A 300 -30.85 -4.35 -8.02
CA ALA A 300 -31.25 -5.58 -8.70
C ALA A 300 -32.74 -5.90 -8.57
N ARG A 301 -33.41 -5.35 -7.54
CA ARG A 301 -34.86 -5.44 -7.33
C ARG A 301 -35.65 -4.31 -8.02
N ASP A 302 -34.95 -3.39 -8.70
CA ASP A 302 -35.51 -2.16 -9.28
C ASP A 302 -36.22 -1.25 -8.23
N ASP A 303 -35.88 -1.40 -6.95
CA ASP A 303 -36.41 -0.55 -5.87
C ASP A 303 -35.57 0.73 -5.72
N ARG A 304 -35.90 1.74 -6.51
CA ARG A 304 -35.23 3.04 -6.48
C ARG A 304 -35.41 3.79 -5.17
N VAL A 305 -36.54 3.62 -4.49
CA VAL A 305 -36.83 4.33 -3.23
C VAL A 305 -36.00 3.72 -2.11
N GLY A 306 -35.98 2.40 -1.99
CA GLY A 306 -35.12 1.67 -1.08
C GLY A 306 -33.64 1.98 -1.32
N LEU A 307 -33.23 2.02 -2.59
CA LEU A 307 -31.86 2.38 -2.97
C LEU A 307 -31.45 3.77 -2.46
N VAL A 308 -32.24 4.81 -2.75
CA VAL A 308 -31.95 6.18 -2.30
C VAL A 308 -31.94 6.27 -0.78
N ALA A 309 -32.87 5.59 -0.11
CA ALA A 309 -32.93 5.56 1.35
C ALA A 309 -31.66 4.94 1.96
N ARG A 310 -31.21 3.79 1.46
CA ARG A 310 -30.00 3.10 1.95
C ARG A 310 -28.71 3.86 1.66
N ALA A 311 -28.62 4.46 0.48
CA ALA A 311 -27.49 5.33 0.14
C ALA A 311 -27.45 6.55 1.06
N THR A 312 -28.60 7.20 1.30
CA THR A 312 -28.71 8.37 2.18
C THR A 312 -28.34 8.02 3.63
N GLU A 313 -28.87 6.92 4.16
CA GLU A 313 -28.55 6.41 5.51
C GLU A 313 -27.04 6.19 5.67
N SER A 314 -26.42 5.60 4.65
CA SER A 314 -24.97 5.32 4.64
C SER A 314 -24.14 6.61 4.58
N VAL A 315 -24.52 7.56 3.72
CA VAL A 315 -23.84 8.86 3.62
C VAL A 315 -23.96 9.64 4.93
N GLN A 316 -25.14 9.63 5.56
CA GLN A 316 -25.35 10.26 6.87
C GLN A 316 -24.50 9.61 7.97
N ALA A 317 -24.45 8.28 8.03
CA ALA A 317 -23.63 7.55 8.99
C ALA A 317 -22.14 7.86 8.81
N VAL A 318 -21.65 7.86 7.57
CA VAL A 318 -20.25 8.19 7.25
C VAL A 318 -19.95 9.64 7.59
N TRP A 319 -20.84 10.58 7.26
CA TRP A 319 -20.68 11.99 7.61
C TRP A 319 -20.59 12.18 9.12
N LEU A 320 -21.51 11.60 9.90
CA LEU A 320 -21.52 11.73 11.36
C LEU A 320 -20.24 11.18 12.00
N LEU A 321 -19.83 9.96 11.62
CA LEU A 321 -18.66 9.31 12.20
C LEU A 321 -17.34 9.99 11.78
N THR A 322 -17.26 10.44 10.53
CA THR A 322 -16.06 11.12 10.02
C THR A 322 -15.99 12.57 10.51
N ALA A 323 -17.11 13.26 10.70
CA ALA A 323 -17.14 14.57 11.34
C ALA A 323 -16.68 14.48 12.80
N ALA A 324 -17.19 13.51 13.58
CA ALA A 324 -16.74 13.27 14.95
C ALA A 324 -15.23 12.95 14.98
N SER A 325 -14.76 12.12 14.04
CA SER A 325 -13.33 11.80 13.91
C SER A 325 -12.48 13.01 13.52
N ALA A 326 -12.97 13.87 12.61
CA ALA A 326 -12.27 15.07 12.19
C ALA A 326 -12.11 16.06 13.35
N VAL A 327 -13.17 16.26 14.13
CA VAL A 327 -13.13 17.10 15.34
C VAL A 327 -12.15 16.51 16.36
N GLY A 328 -12.25 15.20 16.65
CA GLY A 328 -11.36 14.52 17.58
C GLY A 328 -9.89 14.59 17.16
N LEU A 329 -9.59 14.30 15.88
CA LEU A 329 -8.23 14.37 15.34
C LEU A 329 -7.70 15.80 15.28
N CYS A 330 -8.54 16.80 15.01
CA CYS A 330 -8.11 18.20 14.94
C CYS A 330 -7.78 18.74 16.34
N LEU A 331 -8.64 18.46 17.33
CA LEU A 331 -8.45 18.90 18.72
C LEU A 331 -7.31 18.16 19.43
N LEU A 332 -7.16 16.86 19.14
CA LEU A 332 -6.15 16.00 19.77
C LEU A 332 -4.95 15.74 18.85
N ALA A 333 -4.72 16.57 17.82
CA ALA A 333 -3.67 16.34 16.83
C ALA A 333 -2.29 16.20 17.48
N GLU A 334 -1.90 17.16 18.32
CA GLU A 334 -0.61 17.17 19.02
C GLU A 334 -0.43 15.96 19.96
N PRO A 335 -1.34 15.67 20.91
CA PRO A 335 -1.18 14.52 21.80
C PRO A 335 -1.21 13.17 21.06
N ILE A 336 -1.98 13.03 19.97
CA ILE A 336 -1.99 11.82 19.15
C ILE A 336 -0.64 11.64 18.46
N VAL A 337 -0.12 12.69 17.82
CA VAL A 337 1.20 12.65 17.16
C VAL A 337 2.30 12.38 18.18
N ALA A 338 2.25 13.03 19.34
CA ALA A 338 3.21 12.83 20.41
C ALA A 338 3.22 11.37 20.88
N LEU A 339 2.04 10.83 21.18
CA LEU A 339 1.88 9.44 21.63
C LEU A 339 2.40 8.43 20.61
N LEU A 340 2.14 8.66 19.32
CA LEU A 340 2.47 7.72 18.26
C LEU A 340 3.93 7.81 17.83
N TYR A 341 4.48 9.02 17.70
CA TYR A 341 5.74 9.22 16.99
C TYR A 341 6.84 9.87 17.82
N GLU A 342 6.51 10.63 18.87
CA GLU A 342 7.52 11.35 19.66
C GLU A 342 8.43 10.40 20.44
N GLY A 343 9.70 10.79 20.51
CA GLY A 343 10.77 10.02 21.14
C GLY A 343 11.95 9.74 20.21
N GLY A 344 13.10 9.43 20.80
CA GLY A 344 14.34 9.24 20.04
C GLY A 344 14.70 10.51 19.27
N ARG A 345 14.77 10.42 17.93
CA ARG A 345 15.05 11.56 17.05
C ARG A 345 13.83 12.36 16.62
N PHE A 346 12.63 11.93 17.00
CA PHE A 346 11.40 12.68 16.74
C PHE A 346 11.16 13.68 17.88
N THR A 347 11.42 14.96 17.60
CA THR A 347 11.38 16.05 18.58
C THR A 347 9.95 16.59 18.75
N PRO A 348 9.68 17.34 19.84
CA PRO A 348 8.41 18.05 20.00
C PRO A 348 8.13 19.06 18.87
N GLU A 349 9.17 19.60 18.22
CA GLU A 349 9.02 20.46 17.05
C GLU A 349 8.45 19.68 15.85
N HIS A 350 8.95 18.47 15.61
CA HIS A 350 8.37 17.56 14.61
C HIS A 350 6.91 17.22 14.96
N THR A 351 6.61 17.02 16.25
CA THR A 351 5.24 16.77 16.73
C THR A 351 4.30 17.90 16.32
N ARG A 352 4.68 19.16 16.58
CA ARG A 352 3.88 20.33 16.21
C ARG A 352 3.71 20.44 14.70
N ALA A 353 4.77 20.27 13.92
CA ALA A 353 4.70 20.34 12.46
C ALA A 353 3.74 19.29 11.87
N VAL A 354 3.85 18.02 12.30
CA VAL A 354 2.96 16.93 11.86
C VAL A 354 1.53 17.14 12.36
N ALA A 355 1.34 17.67 13.57
CA ALA A 355 0.03 17.99 14.12
C ALA A 355 -0.68 19.09 13.32
N THR A 356 0.02 20.17 12.94
CA THR A 356 -0.54 21.22 12.09
C THR A 356 -0.97 20.67 10.72
N ILE A 357 -0.14 19.82 10.10
CA ILE A 357 -0.52 19.15 8.84
C ILE A 357 -1.76 18.29 9.04
N LEU A 358 -1.83 17.52 10.13
CA LEU A 358 -2.98 16.67 10.44
C LEU A 358 -4.26 17.49 10.63
N GLN A 359 -4.20 18.65 11.31
CA GLN A 359 -5.32 19.56 11.48
C GLN A 359 -5.85 20.07 10.14
N VAL A 360 -4.96 20.43 9.21
CA VAL A 360 -5.35 20.82 7.85
C VAL A 360 -5.96 19.63 7.09
N TYR A 361 -5.39 18.43 7.21
CA TYR A 361 -5.95 17.22 6.61
C TYR A 361 -7.34 16.88 7.14
N CYS A 362 -7.69 17.22 8.39
CA CYS A 362 -9.03 16.97 8.93
C CYS A 362 -10.13 17.63 8.11
N ALA A 363 -9.87 18.78 7.46
CA ALA A 363 -10.83 19.41 6.55
C ALA A 363 -11.17 18.52 5.33
N GLY A 364 -10.23 17.69 4.90
CA GLY A 364 -10.42 16.73 3.80
C GLY A 364 -11.05 15.39 4.23
N LEU A 365 -11.22 15.12 5.54
CA LEU A 365 -11.59 13.79 6.03
C LEU A 365 -12.99 13.35 5.58
N ILE A 366 -13.94 14.27 5.67
CA ILE A 366 -15.35 14.04 5.30
C ILE A 366 -15.47 13.79 3.79
N PRO A 367 -15.05 14.72 2.89
CA PRO A 367 -15.21 14.51 1.45
C PRO A 367 -14.44 13.28 0.97
N TYR A 368 -13.24 13.02 1.50
CA TYR A 368 -12.45 11.85 1.13
C TYR A 368 -13.13 10.53 1.52
N SER A 369 -13.81 10.50 2.68
CA SER A 369 -14.54 9.31 3.15
C SER A 369 -15.82 9.08 2.35
N MET A 370 -16.53 10.14 1.95
CA MET A 370 -17.76 10.04 1.15
C MET A 370 -17.52 9.41 -0.23
N VAL A 371 -16.40 9.71 -0.87
CA VAL A 371 -16.00 9.11 -2.16
C VAL A 371 -15.85 7.58 -2.08
N LYS A 372 -15.74 7.00 -0.88
CA LYS A 372 -15.69 5.53 -0.70
C LYS A 372 -17.06 4.87 -0.60
N VAL A 373 -18.12 5.66 -0.48
CA VAL A 373 -19.49 5.19 -0.25
C VAL A 373 -20.36 5.36 -1.49
N VAL A 374 -20.07 6.41 -2.28
CA VAL A 374 -20.81 6.80 -3.49
C VAL A 374 -20.20 6.20 -4.75
#